data_AF-A0A428XHD3-F1
#
_entry.id   AF-A0A428XHD3-F1
#
_cell.length_a   1.000
_cell.length_b   1.000
_cell.length_c   1.000
_cell.angle_alpha   90.00
_cell.angle_beta   90.00
_cell.angle_gamma   90.00
#
_symmetry.space_group_name_H-M   'P 1'
#
loop_
_entity.id
_entity.type
_entity.pdbx_description
1 polymer ?
#
loop_
_entity_poly.entity_id
_entity_poly.type
_entity_poly.pdbx_seq_one_letter_code
_entity_poly.pdbx_strand_id
1 'polypeptide(L)'
;MAGPGDPPEGTPEGVPGGGDDDYRSVVFDESFIRAARLQEFSAQERLTDRAPAVRDRSPWGHRRGHRQVILLVVLITLAFSTAVYLGVRSPYPAATEHDPDPLRSAVLPLAPRGSVPGAAPDTLFENSPAAGFKVGADGVSLPVARRTGSFTDSQVLAALDAAKEYIVRSSLDPEVLTGGTVRPVRLLVDPLQQEQFDRSMEDPADDGRHTASGWLVRFDPAEVALADPGVRVRGSLAVTEAGPDQLQVTGDHTFVYALRPADTGRAGESGGGDERASLFTVRRETRFRFDRGDLRDHRIEVVQSQVHAGPMSCSADTARYLRPLLAGERADKGGPAETDPFAPGRSTSAVCGVLADEAQPELPRGSR
;
A
#
# COMPACT_ATOMS: atom_id res chain seq x y z
N MET A 1 -27.51 11.80 83.93
CA MET A 1 -26.38 10.86 84.11
C MET A 1 -25.60 10.90 82.80
N ALA A 2 -24.45 11.56 82.61
CA ALA A 2 -23.39 12.06 83.49
C ALA A 2 -22.99 13.50 83.09
N GLY A 3 -22.34 14.23 84.00
CA GLY A 3 -22.15 15.70 83.98
C GLY A 3 -20.90 16.24 83.28
N PRO A 4 -20.68 17.58 83.36
CA PRO A 4 -19.61 18.31 82.68
C PRO A 4 -18.26 18.19 83.42
N GLY A 5 -17.16 18.08 82.67
CA GLY A 5 -15.80 18.12 83.21
C GLY A 5 -15.27 19.56 83.26
N ASP A 6 -14.70 19.93 84.41
CA ASP A 6 -14.11 21.24 84.71
C ASP A 6 -12.88 21.59 83.82
N PRO A 7 -12.59 22.90 83.64
CA PRO A 7 -11.41 23.37 82.94
C PRO A 7 -10.17 23.39 83.85
N PRO A 8 -8.94 23.29 83.30
CA PRO A 8 -7.72 23.42 84.10
C PRO A 8 -7.39 24.89 84.38
N GLU A 9 -7.23 25.22 85.67
CA GLU A 9 -6.50 26.41 86.14
C GLU A 9 -5.00 26.12 86.21
N GLY A 10 -4.19 27.13 85.90
CA GLY A 10 -2.76 27.12 86.20
C GLY A 10 -1.93 28.02 85.28
N THR A 11 -1.90 29.32 85.56
CA THR A 11 -0.83 30.22 85.11
C THR A 11 0.39 30.07 86.05
N PRO A 12 1.63 29.92 85.55
CA PRO A 12 2.81 30.08 86.40
C PRO A 12 3.16 31.57 86.55
N GLU A 13 3.27 32.05 87.79
CA GLU A 13 3.83 33.35 88.14
C GLU A 13 5.38 33.34 88.10
N GLY A 14 5.95 34.32 87.39
CA GLY A 14 7.14 35.10 87.78
C GLY A 14 8.53 34.59 87.35
N VAL A 15 9.56 35.40 87.04
CA VAL A 15 9.84 36.86 86.91
C VAL A 15 11.25 36.97 86.21
N PRO A 16 11.89 38.15 86.02
CA PRO A 16 11.72 39.20 85.02
C PRO A 16 12.85 39.25 83.95
N GLY A 17 12.61 39.83 82.78
CA GLY A 17 13.69 40.23 81.88
C GLY A 17 13.22 40.45 80.45
N GLY A 18 13.27 41.70 80.01
CA GLY A 18 12.73 42.13 78.71
C GLY A 18 13.48 41.59 77.50
N GLY A 19 12.78 41.62 76.37
CA GLY A 19 13.32 41.35 75.05
C GLY A 19 12.21 40.92 74.11
N ASP A 20 11.76 41.86 73.27
CA ASP A 20 10.77 41.70 72.21
C ASP A 20 10.93 40.39 71.43
N ASP A 21 9.95 39.49 71.50
CA ASP A 21 9.76 38.40 70.51
C ASP A 21 8.38 37.69 70.65
N ASP A 22 7.30 38.47 70.81
CA ASP A 22 5.93 37.95 71.06
C ASP A 22 5.20 37.34 69.83
N TYR A 23 5.86 37.15 68.68
CA TYR A 23 5.17 36.71 67.45
C TYR A 23 5.73 35.47 66.78
N ARG A 24 6.64 34.72 67.41
CA ARG A 24 7.28 33.56 66.76
C ARG A 24 6.61 32.20 66.93
N SER A 25 5.44 32.10 67.59
CA SER A 25 4.76 30.82 67.82
C SER A 25 3.33 30.72 67.30
N VAL A 26 2.84 31.68 66.50
CA VAL A 26 1.49 31.55 65.92
C VAL A 26 1.57 30.79 64.59
N VAL A 27 1.61 29.47 64.67
CA VAL A 27 1.42 28.60 63.50
C VAL A 27 -0.09 28.49 63.27
N PHE A 28 -0.57 29.02 62.15
CA PHE A 28 -1.97 28.88 61.73
C PHE A 28 -2.25 27.42 61.38
N ASP A 29 -2.70 26.63 62.34
CA ASP A 29 -3.10 25.25 62.11
C ASP A 29 -4.50 25.15 61.48
N GLU A 30 -4.87 23.96 61.02
CA GLU A 30 -6.18 23.71 60.41
C GLU A 30 -7.34 23.90 61.42
N SER A 31 -7.05 23.89 62.72
CA SER A 31 -8.02 24.15 63.78
C SER A 31 -8.36 25.64 63.89
N PHE A 32 -7.38 26.53 63.67
CA PHE A 32 -7.56 27.98 63.60
C PHE A 32 -8.45 28.38 62.41
N ILE A 33 -8.24 27.75 61.25
CA ILE A 33 -9.07 27.96 60.05
C ILE A 33 -10.51 27.48 60.29
N ARG A 34 -10.70 26.36 60.99
CA ARG A 34 -12.05 25.83 61.32
C ARG A 34 -12.74 26.60 62.45
N ALA A 35 -12.00 27.30 63.29
CA ALA A 35 -12.53 28.14 64.38
C ALA A 35 -13.05 29.50 63.89
N ALA A 36 -12.66 29.95 62.68
CA ALA A 36 -13.16 31.17 62.06
C ALA A 36 -14.61 31.01 61.54
N ARG A 37 -15.58 30.90 62.45
CA ARG A 37 -17.03 30.76 62.15
C ARG A 37 -17.78 32.08 62.05
N LEU A 38 -17.09 33.17 62.31
CA LEU A 38 -17.64 34.51 62.42
C LEU A 38 -17.42 35.29 61.12
N GLN A 39 -18.49 35.81 60.55
CA GLN A 39 -18.42 36.73 59.41
C GLN A 39 -18.92 38.11 59.85
N GLU A 40 -18.09 39.13 59.68
CA GLU A 40 -18.48 40.51 59.94
C GLU A 40 -19.38 41.04 58.81
N PHE A 41 -20.35 41.87 59.19
CA PHE A 41 -21.22 42.57 58.25
C PHE A 41 -20.49 43.70 57.54
N SER A 42 -20.87 43.96 56.29
CA SER A 42 -20.31 45.07 55.52
C SER A 42 -20.78 46.43 56.07
N ALA A 43 -20.02 47.50 55.80
CA ALA A 43 -20.34 48.84 56.30
C ALA A 43 -21.74 49.33 55.88
N GLN A 44 -22.24 48.87 54.72
CA GLN A 44 -23.57 49.21 54.20
C GLN A 44 -24.70 48.53 55.00
N GLU A 45 -24.50 47.29 55.46
CA GLU A 45 -25.50 46.48 56.18
C GLU A 45 -25.68 46.94 57.64
N ARG A 46 -24.70 47.63 58.23
CA ARG A 46 -24.78 48.22 59.57
C ARG A 46 -25.64 49.49 59.65
N LEU A 47 -26.00 50.09 58.51
CA LEU A 47 -26.77 51.34 58.47
C LEU A 47 -28.26 51.15 58.75
N THR A 48 -28.79 49.95 58.51
CA THR A 48 -30.24 49.73 58.47
C THR A 48 -30.82 49.08 59.74
N ASP A 49 -30.03 48.40 60.57
CA ASP A 49 -30.56 47.77 61.78
C ASP A 49 -29.49 47.66 62.89
N ARG A 50 -29.83 48.04 64.12
CA ARG A 50 -28.91 47.98 65.27
C ARG A 50 -28.93 46.57 65.87
N ALA A 51 -28.32 45.63 65.16
CA ALA A 51 -28.10 44.24 65.60
C ALA A 51 -26.59 43.96 65.73
N PRO A 52 -26.17 42.99 66.57
CA PRO A 52 -24.76 42.74 66.90
C PRO A 52 -23.87 42.50 65.67
N ALA A 53 -22.62 42.95 65.75
CA ALA A 53 -21.69 43.17 64.63
C ALA A 53 -21.22 41.91 63.87
N VAL A 54 -21.67 40.73 64.27
CA VAL A 54 -21.16 39.43 63.79
C VAL A 54 -22.32 38.44 63.67
N ARG A 55 -22.31 37.63 62.60
CA ARG A 55 -23.20 36.47 62.47
C ARG A 55 -22.41 35.17 62.37
N ASP A 56 -22.97 34.12 62.97
CA ASP A 56 -22.50 32.75 62.76
C ASP A 56 -22.86 32.28 61.36
N ARG A 57 -21.90 31.69 60.65
CA ARG A 57 -22.19 30.97 59.40
C ARG A 57 -22.93 29.67 59.71
N SER A 58 -24.23 29.63 59.43
CA SER A 58 -25.00 28.38 59.38
C SER A 58 -24.47 27.49 58.23
N PRO A 59 -24.09 26.23 58.49
CA PRO A 59 -23.67 25.30 57.46
C PRO A 59 -24.92 24.72 56.77
N TRP A 60 -25.58 25.52 55.94
CA TRP A 60 -26.71 25.07 55.14
C TRP A 60 -26.30 24.89 53.67
N GLY A 61 -26.31 23.64 53.19
CA GLY A 61 -26.30 23.39 51.75
C GLY A 61 -26.00 22.00 51.20
N HIS A 62 -25.49 21.01 51.95
CA HIS A 62 -25.05 19.73 51.34
C HIS A 62 -26.18 18.78 50.87
N ARG A 63 -27.46 19.16 50.92
CA ARG A 63 -28.58 18.26 50.55
C ARG A 63 -29.01 18.31 49.08
N ARG A 64 -28.38 19.10 48.21
CA ARG A 64 -28.63 19.08 46.75
C ARG A 64 -27.68 18.17 45.94
N GLY A 65 -26.66 17.57 46.56
CA GLY A 65 -25.61 16.83 45.85
C GLY A 65 -25.97 15.42 45.39
N HIS A 66 -26.82 14.67 46.11
CA HIS A 66 -27.01 13.24 45.78
C HIS A 66 -27.71 13.01 44.44
N ARG A 67 -28.72 13.82 44.09
CA ARG A 67 -29.45 13.66 42.81
C ARG A 67 -28.58 14.03 41.62
N GLN A 68 -27.76 15.07 41.76
CA GLN A 68 -26.84 15.49 40.70
C GLN A 68 -25.71 14.47 40.50
N VAL A 69 -25.18 13.90 41.59
CA VAL A 69 -24.17 12.84 41.53
C VAL A 69 -24.75 11.55 40.92
N ILE A 70 -25.96 11.14 41.33
CA ILE A 70 -26.64 9.97 40.73
C ILE A 70 -26.89 10.20 39.24
N LEU A 71 -27.35 11.38 38.85
CA LEU A 71 -27.65 11.70 37.45
C LEU A 71 -26.36 11.75 36.60
N LEU A 72 -25.26 12.24 37.16
CA LEU A 72 -23.94 12.19 36.53
C LEU A 72 -23.45 10.74 36.35
N VAL A 73 -23.57 9.91 37.39
CA VAL A 73 -23.17 8.49 37.32
C VAL A 73 -23.99 7.73 36.30
N VAL A 74 -25.31 7.99 36.22
CA VAL A 74 -26.20 7.41 35.20
C VAL A 74 -25.81 7.86 33.80
N LEU A 75 -25.46 9.14 33.60
CA LEU A 75 -25.00 9.63 32.30
C LEU A 75 -23.68 8.98 31.88
N ILE A 76 -22.73 8.83 32.82
CA ILE A 76 -21.44 8.19 32.55
C ILE A 76 -21.66 6.72 32.20
N THR A 77 -22.44 5.97 32.99
CA THR A 77 -22.72 4.56 32.69
C THR A 77 -23.48 4.41 31.40
N LEU A 78 -24.44 5.28 31.07
CA LEU A 78 -25.16 5.23 29.79
C LEU A 78 -24.22 5.52 28.62
N ALA A 79 -23.37 6.53 28.72
CA ALA A 79 -22.38 6.85 27.68
C ALA A 79 -21.39 5.70 27.48
N PHE A 80 -20.88 5.13 28.57
CA PHE A 80 -19.95 4.00 28.52
C PHE A 80 -20.62 2.75 27.97
N SER A 81 -21.84 2.46 28.40
CA SER A 81 -22.63 1.33 27.90
C SER A 81 -22.96 1.50 26.42
N THR A 82 -23.23 2.73 25.97
CA THR A 82 -23.47 3.05 24.55
C THR A 82 -22.19 2.90 23.73
N ALA A 83 -21.04 3.36 24.24
CA ALA A 83 -19.74 3.18 23.60
C ALA A 83 -19.36 1.69 23.49
N VAL A 84 -19.58 0.91 24.55
CA VAL A 84 -19.38 -0.54 24.55
C VAL A 84 -20.36 -1.23 23.60
N TYR A 85 -21.63 -0.85 23.60
CA TYR A 85 -22.65 -1.42 22.72
C TYR A 85 -22.36 -1.10 21.24
N LEU A 86 -21.93 0.12 20.92
CA LEU A 86 -21.50 0.49 19.56
C LEU A 86 -20.18 -0.19 19.16
N GLY A 87 -19.26 -0.40 20.10
CA GLY A 87 -18.04 -1.17 19.87
C GLY A 87 -18.33 -2.65 19.58
N VAL A 88 -19.20 -3.28 20.38
CA VAL A 88 -19.55 -4.71 20.29
C VAL A 88 -20.54 -4.98 19.14
N ARG A 89 -21.45 -4.06 18.84
CA ARG A 89 -22.31 -4.08 17.64
C ARG A 89 -21.82 -3.10 16.59
N SER A 90 -20.52 -3.10 16.27
CA SER A 90 -20.06 -2.37 15.09
C SER A 90 -20.87 -2.84 13.87
N PRO A 91 -21.64 -1.96 13.20
CA PRO A 91 -22.40 -2.31 11.99
C PRO A 91 -21.49 -2.53 10.78
N TYR A 92 -20.19 -2.29 10.95
CA TYR A 92 -19.15 -2.76 10.06
C TYR A 92 -18.70 -4.12 10.60
N PRO A 93 -19.05 -5.26 9.98
CA PRO A 93 -18.24 -6.44 10.20
C PRO A 93 -16.79 -6.01 9.98
N ALA A 94 -15.92 -6.31 10.95
CA ALA A 94 -14.49 -6.25 10.69
C ALA A 94 -14.30 -7.03 9.39
N ALA A 95 -13.80 -6.37 8.34
CA ALA A 95 -13.31 -7.09 7.19
C ALA A 95 -12.42 -8.16 7.79
N THR A 96 -12.75 -9.43 7.59
CA THR A 96 -11.84 -10.51 7.92
C THR A 96 -10.56 -10.15 7.19
N GLU A 97 -9.55 -9.66 7.94
CA GLU A 97 -8.20 -9.45 7.44
C GLU A 97 -7.80 -10.79 6.85
N HIS A 98 -7.91 -10.87 5.54
CA HIS A 98 -7.58 -12.06 4.81
C HIS A 98 -6.15 -11.85 4.36
N ASP A 99 -5.24 -12.72 4.81
CA ASP A 99 -3.89 -12.70 4.29
C ASP A 99 -3.95 -12.85 2.77
N PRO A 100 -3.35 -11.92 1.99
CA PRO A 100 -3.43 -11.98 0.55
C PRO A 100 -2.79 -13.27 0.07
N ASP A 101 -3.41 -13.89 -0.94
CA ASP A 101 -2.78 -15.02 -1.59
C ASP A 101 -1.45 -14.54 -2.19
N PRO A 102 -0.34 -15.24 -1.92
CA PRO A 102 0.94 -14.89 -2.51
C PRO A 102 0.86 -15.02 -4.03
N LEU A 103 1.50 -14.10 -4.76
CA LEU A 103 1.54 -14.11 -6.22
C LEU A 103 1.96 -15.49 -6.73
N ARG A 104 1.21 -15.97 -7.71
CA ARG A 104 1.60 -17.09 -8.58
C ARG A 104 1.94 -16.60 -9.97
N SER A 105 3.16 -16.83 -10.41
CA SER A 105 3.64 -16.39 -11.72
C SER A 105 4.10 -17.55 -12.59
N ALA A 106 3.93 -17.42 -13.89
CA ALA A 106 4.56 -18.31 -14.87
C ALA A 106 5.02 -17.48 -16.07
N VAL A 107 6.25 -17.68 -16.52
CA VAL A 107 6.80 -17.02 -17.71
C VAL A 107 7.08 -18.07 -18.76
N LEU A 108 6.42 -17.96 -19.91
CA LEU A 108 6.56 -18.83 -21.06
C LEU A 108 7.39 -18.11 -22.14
N PRO A 109 8.66 -18.47 -22.33
CA PRO A 109 9.45 -17.97 -23.45
C PRO A 109 8.88 -18.48 -24.79
N LEU A 110 8.89 -17.61 -25.80
CA LEU A 110 8.45 -17.89 -27.16
C LEU A 110 9.63 -17.82 -28.14
N ALA A 111 10.07 -18.98 -28.63
CA ALA A 111 11.21 -19.09 -29.53
C ALA A 111 10.82 -18.83 -31.00
N PRO A 112 11.49 -17.93 -31.72
CA PRO A 112 11.27 -17.75 -33.15
C PRO A 112 11.78 -18.96 -33.94
N ARG A 113 11.12 -19.27 -35.06
CA ARG A 113 11.56 -20.33 -35.99
C ARG A 113 12.81 -19.95 -36.80
N GLY A 114 13.00 -18.65 -37.04
CA GLY A 114 14.05 -18.11 -37.89
C GLY A 114 14.85 -17.03 -37.19
N SER A 115 15.58 -16.24 -37.99
CA SER A 115 16.23 -15.03 -37.47
C SER A 115 15.19 -13.96 -37.17
N VAL A 116 15.36 -13.27 -36.06
CA VAL A 116 14.51 -12.14 -35.68
C VAL A 116 14.63 -11.01 -36.72
N PRO A 117 13.51 -10.49 -37.25
CA PRO A 117 13.52 -9.35 -38.16
C PRO A 117 14.15 -8.09 -37.54
N GLY A 118 14.85 -7.32 -38.37
CA GLY A 118 15.45 -6.04 -37.98
C GLY A 118 15.17 -4.94 -39.01
N ALA A 119 14.68 -3.80 -38.53
CA ALA A 119 14.46 -2.58 -39.32
C ALA A 119 14.30 -1.38 -38.37
N ALA A 120 14.01 -0.19 -38.91
CA ALA A 120 13.61 0.96 -38.08
C ALA A 120 12.31 0.66 -37.30
N PRO A 121 12.14 1.17 -36.07
CA PRO A 121 10.96 0.91 -35.23
C PRO A 121 9.62 1.12 -35.94
N ASP A 122 9.44 2.26 -36.64
CA ASP A 122 8.20 2.58 -37.34
C ASP A 122 7.88 1.55 -38.42
N THR A 123 8.88 1.18 -39.23
CA THR A 123 8.71 0.14 -40.26
C THR A 123 8.32 -1.21 -39.65
N LEU A 124 8.92 -1.58 -38.51
CA LEU A 124 8.56 -2.82 -37.84
C LEU A 124 7.12 -2.80 -37.33
N PHE A 125 6.70 -1.72 -36.68
CA PHE A 125 5.35 -1.59 -36.15
C PHE A 125 4.31 -1.63 -37.27
N GLU A 126 4.51 -0.86 -38.35
CA GLU A 126 3.60 -0.80 -39.51
C GLU A 126 3.43 -2.15 -40.21
N ASN A 127 4.47 -2.99 -40.21
CA ASN A 127 4.48 -4.31 -40.86
C ASN A 127 4.23 -5.45 -39.87
N SER A 128 3.62 -5.19 -38.72
CA SER A 128 3.29 -6.19 -37.70
C SER A 128 1.83 -6.09 -37.25
N PRO A 129 1.30 -7.08 -36.52
CA PRO A 129 -0.02 -6.97 -35.89
C PRO A 129 -0.16 -5.75 -34.95
N ALA A 130 0.96 -5.19 -34.48
CA ALA A 130 1.03 -4.03 -33.61
C ALA A 130 0.67 -2.70 -34.30
N ALA A 131 0.56 -2.64 -35.64
CA ALA A 131 0.22 -1.42 -36.37
C ALA A 131 -1.09 -0.77 -35.89
N GLY A 132 -2.08 -1.59 -35.50
CA GLY A 132 -3.37 -1.15 -34.99
C GLY A 132 -3.47 -1.08 -33.45
N PHE A 133 -2.35 -1.11 -32.73
CA PHE A 133 -2.32 -0.99 -31.27
C PHE A 133 -2.22 0.49 -30.89
N LYS A 134 -2.72 0.84 -29.70
CA LYS A 134 -2.57 2.19 -29.14
C LYS A 134 -1.19 2.32 -28.50
N VAL A 135 -0.74 3.55 -28.25
CA VAL A 135 0.57 3.81 -27.64
C VAL A 135 0.43 4.01 -26.14
N GLY A 136 1.30 3.38 -25.37
CA GLY A 136 1.41 3.58 -23.92
C GLY A 136 0.10 3.36 -23.17
N ALA A 137 -0.18 4.24 -22.21
CA ALA A 137 -1.34 4.13 -21.31
C ALA A 137 -2.70 4.23 -22.03
N ASP A 138 -2.75 4.74 -23.26
CA ASP A 138 -3.98 4.81 -24.05
C ASP A 138 -4.46 3.43 -24.50
N GLY A 139 -3.56 2.44 -24.58
CA GLY A 139 -3.90 1.04 -24.85
C GLY A 139 -4.40 0.26 -23.63
N VAL A 140 -4.37 0.86 -22.44
CA VAL A 140 -4.96 0.32 -21.20
C VAL A 140 -6.29 1.05 -20.95
N SER A 141 -7.31 0.68 -21.71
CA SER A 141 -8.64 1.30 -21.60
C SER A 141 -9.47 0.67 -20.50
N LEU A 142 -10.14 1.50 -19.70
CA LEU A 142 -11.06 1.04 -18.68
C LEU A 142 -12.41 0.67 -19.30
N PRO A 143 -13.02 -0.48 -18.93
CA PRO A 143 -14.41 -0.77 -19.26
C PRO A 143 -15.33 0.17 -18.48
N VAL A 144 -16.61 0.19 -18.85
CA VAL A 144 -17.63 0.91 -18.07
C VAL A 144 -17.73 0.27 -16.68
N ALA A 145 -17.41 1.04 -15.64
CA ALA A 145 -17.59 0.63 -14.26
C ALA A 145 -19.09 0.45 -13.96
N ARG A 146 -19.45 -0.72 -13.43
CA ARG A 146 -20.82 -1.03 -13.01
C ARG A 146 -20.78 -1.68 -11.64
N ARG A 147 -21.65 -1.21 -10.76
CA ARG A 147 -21.93 -1.80 -9.46
C ARG A 147 -22.14 -3.30 -9.59
N THR A 148 -21.57 -4.02 -8.63
CA THR A 148 -21.73 -5.46 -8.45
C THR A 148 -22.62 -5.73 -7.23
N GLY A 149 -22.69 -6.97 -6.74
CA GLY A 149 -23.49 -7.30 -5.57
C GLY A 149 -23.02 -6.59 -4.29
N SER A 150 -21.70 -6.51 -4.11
CA SER A 150 -21.02 -6.06 -2.89
C SER A 150 -20.31 -4.71 -3.03
N PHE A 151 -20.13 -4.21 -4.26
CA PHE A 151 -19.36 -2.99 -4.56
C PHE A 151 -20.14 -1.98 -5.40
N THR A 152 -20.05 -0.71 -5.02
CA THR A 152 -20.63 0.43 -5.74
C THR A 152 -19.89 0.75 -7.05
N ASP A 153 -20.49 1.55 -7.92
CA ASP A 153 -19.86 1.96 -9.19
C ASP A 153 -18.52 2.69 -8.97
N SER A 154 -18.42 3.52 -7.93
CA SER A 154 -17.18 4.22 -7.57
C SER A 154 -16.09 3.28 -7.05
N GLN A 155 -16.46 2.24 -6.30
CA GLN A 155 -15.53 1.21 -5.84
C GLN A 155 -15.01 0.36 -7.01
N VAL A 156 -15.89 0.00 -7.94
CA VAL A 156 -15.49 -0.73 -9.15
C VAL A 156 -14.58 0.13 -10.02
N LEU A 157 -14.86 1.44 -10.14
CA LEU A 157 -13.98 2.37 -10.84
C LEU A 157 -12.61 2.50 -10.16
N ALA A 158 -12.56 2.58 -8.83
CA ALA A 158 -11.31 2.65 -8.08
C ALA A 158 -10.43 1.40 -8.30
N ALA A 159 -11.03 0.20 -8.30
CA ALA A 159 -10.31 -1.03 -8.63
C ALA A 159 -9.74 -1.03 -10.05
N LEU A 160 -10.55 -0.60 -11.01
CA LEU A 160 -10.14 -0.50 -12.41
C LEU A 160 -9.01 0.50 -12.60
N ASP A 161 -9.05 1.63 -11.90
CA ASP A 161 -8.00 2.66 -11.94
C ASP A 161 -6.69 2.16 -11.33
N ALA A 162 -6.74 1.54 -10.14
CA ALA A 162 -5.57 0.92 -9.51
C ALA A 162 -4.97 -0.21 -10.38
N ALA A 163 -5.80 -1.06 -10.98
CA ALA A 163 -5.34 -2.10 -11.90
C ALA A 163 -4.67 -1.51 -13.16
N LYS A 164 -5.26 -0.45 -13.74
CA LYS A 164 -4.65 0.27 -14.86
C LYS A 164 -3.31 0.87 -14.46
N GLU A 165 -3.22 1.53 -13.31
CA GLU A 165 -1.98 2.12 -12.85
C GLU A 165 -0.90 1.06 -12.66
N TYR A 166 -1.24 -0.08 -12.02
CA TYR A 166 -0.31 -1.20 -11.88
C TYR A 166 0.20 -1.69 -13.24
N ILE A 167 -0.69 -1.89 -14.21
CA ILE A 167 -0.31 -2.35 -15.55
C ILE A 167 0.62 -1.35 -16.24
N VAL A 168 0.31 -0.05 -16.16
CA VAL A 168 1.12 1.01 -16.75
C VAL A 168 2.49 1.08 -16.09
N ARG A 169 2.56 1.12 -14.76
CA ARG A 169 3.83 1.17 -14.03
C ARG A 169 4.68 -0.07 -14.24
N SER A 170 4.07 -1.25 -14.25
CA SER A 170 4.79 -2.53 -14.34
C SER A 170 5.18 -2.92 -15.77
N SER A 171 4.62 -2.30 -16.81
CA SER A 171 4.84 -2.73 -18.21
C SER A 171 5.18 -1.58 -19.18
N LEU A 172 5.07 -0.32 -18.78
CA LEU A 172 5.26 0.82 -19.69
C LEU A 172 6.23 1.88 -19.17
N ASP A 173 6.47 1.93 -17.86
CA ASP A 173 7.36 2.91 -17.25
C ASP A 173 8.81 2.65 -17.70
N PRO A 174 9.46 3.58 -18.44
CA PRO A 174 10.79 3.35 -18.99
C PRO A 174 11.84 3.02 -17.92
N GLU A 175 11.77 3.64 -16.74
CA GLU A 175 12.73 3.37 -15.67
C GLU A 175 12.53 1.97 -15.07
N VAL A 176 11.30 1.44 -15.09
CA VAL A 176 11.03 0.05 -14.73
C VAL A 176 11.54 -0.86 -15.82
N LEU A 177 11.21 -0.61 -17.09
CA LEU A 177 11.61 -1.43 -18.24
C LEU A 177 13.13 -1.59 -18.35
N THR A 178 13.88 -0.52 -18.13
CA THR A 178 15.35 -0.52 -18.16
C THR A 178 15.98 -0.83 -16.79
N GLY A 179 15.18 -1.24 -15.81
CA GLY A 179 15.66 -1.73 -14.52
C GLY A 179 16.27 -0.68 -13.59
N GLY A 180 16.04 0.61 -13.83
CA GLY A 180 16.49 1.72 -12.97
C GLY A 180 15.71 1.84 -11.66
N THR A 181 14.47 1.36 -11.60
CA THR A 181 13.67 1.36 -10.38
C THR A 181 12.60 0.26 -10.37
N VAL A 182 12.14 -0.11 -9.17
CA VAL A 182 10.96 -0.97 -8.95
C VAL A 182 9.91 -0.28 -8.07
N ARG A 183 10.24 0.90 -7.55
CA ARG A 183 9.46 1.62 -6.54
C ARG A 183 8.04 1.98 -7.00
N PRO A 184 7.80 2.45 -8.24
CA PRO A 184 6.46 2.79 -8.70
C PRO A 184 5.49 1.59 -8.65
N VAL A 185 5.99 0.38 -8.90
CA VAL A 185 5.18 -0.85 -8.82
C VAL A 185 5.02 -1.29 -7.37
N ARG A 186 6.12 -1.30 -6.60
CA ARG A 186 6.12 -1.68 -5.17
C ARG A 186 5.14 -0.83 -4.33
N LEU A 187 4.97 0.44 -4.68
CA LEU A 187 4.03 1.36 -4.00
C LEU A 187 2.55 1.10 -4.31
N LEU A 188 2.22 0.22 -5.25
CA LEU A 188 0.84 -0.18 -5.52
C LEU A 188 0.53 -1.53 -4.88
N VAL A 189 1.53 -2.41 -4.76
CA VAL A 189 1.37 -3.74 -4.16
C VAL A 189 0.94 -3.62 -2.68
N ASP A 190 0.01 -4.48 -2.31
CA ASP A 190 -0.47 -4.64 -0.94
C ASP A 190 0.71 -4.86 0.04
N PRO A 191 0.73 -4.21 1.22
CA PRO A 191 1.81 -4.35 2.20
C PRO A 191 2.16 -5.79 2.58
N LEU A 192 1.18 -6.70 2.67
CA LEU A 192 1.41 -8.10 3.02
C LEU A 192 2.06 -8.90 1.87
N GLN A 193 2.01 -8.41 0.63
CA GLN A 193 2.74 -8.99 -0.50
C GLN A 193 4.14 -8.38 -0.72
N GLN A 194 4.51 -7.32 0.01
CA GLN A 194 5.79 -6.62 -0.23
C GLN A 194 7.01 -7.48 0.07
N GLU A 195 6.96 -8.37 1.06
CA GLU A 195 8.07 -9.29 1.35
C GLU A 195 8.35 -10.21 0.15
N GLN A 196 7.30 -10.78 -0.44
CA GLN A 196 7.43 -11.61 -1.65
C GLN A 196 7.95 -10.79 -2.83
N PHE A 197 7.43 -9.57 -3.03
CA PHE A 197 7.90 -8.67 -4.08
C PHE A 197 9.38 -8.36 -3.92
N ASP A 198 9.82 -7.96 -2.73
CA ASP A 198 11.22 -7.60 -2.44
C ASP A 198 12.13 -8.81 -2.64
N ARG A 199 11.72 -9.98 -2.13
CA ARG A 199 12.44 -11.25 -2.37
C ARG A 199 12.60 -11.55 -3.87
N SER A 200 11.56 -11.32 -4.66
CA SER A 200 11.57 -11.55 -6.11
C SER A 200 12.55 -10.62 -6.84
N MET A 201 12.89 -9.45 -6.29
CA MET A 201 13.85 -8.52 -6.88
C MET A 201 15.28 -8.81 -6.43
N GLU A 202 15.46 -9.16 -5.16
CA GLU A 202 16.76 -9.44 -4.54
C GLU A 202 17.35 -10.77 -5.02
N ASP A 203 16.58 -11.85 -4.87
CA ASP A 203 16.95 -13.22 -5.24
C ASP A 203 15.84 -13.87 -6.09
N PRO A 204 15.72 -13.46 -7.37
CA PRO A 204 14.69 -13.96 -8.26
C PRO A 204 14.87 -15.46 -8.53
N ALA A 205 13.76 -16.20 -8.56
CA ALA A 205 13.77 -17.63 -8.87
C ALA A 205 12.53 -18.03 -9.67
N ASP A 206 12.70 -18.90 -10.67
CA ASP A 206 11.61 -19.53 -11.41
C ASP A 206 10.97 -20.69 -10.62
N ASP A 207 10.37 -20.36 -9.47
CA ASP A 207 9.66 -21.30 -8.59
C ASP A 207 8.14 -21.05 -8.55
N GLY A 208 7.66 -20.25 -9.50
CA GLY A 208 6.28 -19.84 -9.63
C GLY A 208 5.82 -18.79 -8.61
N ARG A 209 6.73 -18.25 -7.78
CA ARG A 209 6.42 -17.24 -6.76
C ARG A 209 7.39 -16.06 -6.74
N HIS A 210 8.66 -16.29 -7.06
CA HIS A 210 9.71 -15.29 -6.89
C HIS A 210 10.33 -14.80 -8.21
N THR A 211 9.64 -14.99 -9.32
CA THR A 211 10.09 -14.46 -10.61
C THR A 211 9.82 -12.95 -10.68
N ALA A 212 10.86 -12.11 -10.74
CA ALA A 212 10.73 -10.67 -10.93
C ALA A 212 9.90 -10.32 -12.19
N SER A 213 10.12 -11.06 -13.28
CA SER A 213 9.38 -10.92 -14.54
C SER A 213 7.89 -11.28 -14.43
N GLY A 214 7.47 -11.94 -13.34
CA GLY A 214 6.05 -12.14 -13.01
C GLY A 214 5.38 -10.88 -12.49
N TRP A 215 6.12 -10.06 -11.74
CA TRP A 215 5.61 -8.80 -11.19
C TRP A 215 5.57 -7.70 -12.26
N LEU A 216 6.64 -7.57 -13.04
CA LEU A 216 6.86 -6.44 -13.94
C LEU A 216 7.72 -6.84 -15.15
N VAL A 217 7.61 -6.08 -16.23
CA VAL A 217 8.43 -6.28 -17.43
C VAL A 217 9.74 -5.54 -17.25
N ARG A 218 10.84 -6.26 -17.41
CA ARG A 218 12.20 -5.73 -17.29
C ARG A 218 13.12 -6.36 -18.30
N PHE A 219 13.98 -5.54 -18.86
CA PHE A 219 15.09 -5.97 -19.70
C PHE A 219 16.42 -5.63 -19.04
N ASP A 220 17.46 -6.39 -19.38
CA ASP A 220 18.81 -6.12 -18.88
C ASP A 220 19.39 -4.88 -19.59
N PRO A 221 19.59 -3.74 -18.88
CA PRO A 221 20.08 -2.51 -19.50
C PRO A 221 21.52 -2.61 -19.98
N ALA A 222 22.27 -3.65 -19.57
CA ALA A 222 23.60 -3.92 -20.10
C ALA A 222 23.56 -4.57 -21.49
N GLU A 223 22.43 -5.18 -21.87
CA GLU A 223 22.28 -5.92 -23.13
C GLU A 223 21.37 -5.21 -24.12
N VAL A 224 20.29 -4.57 -23.65
CA VAL A 224 19.29 -3.95 -24.51
C VAL A 224 18.91 -2.54 -24.07
N ALA A 225 18.51 -1.73 -25.04
CA ALA A 225 17.92 -0.41 -24.86
C ALA A 225 16.59 -0.31 -25.61
N LEU A 226 15.70 0.56 -25.15
CA LEU A 226 14.49 0.93 -25.89
C LEU A 226 14.93 1.71 -27.15
N ALA A 227 14.52 1.23 -28.32
CA ALA A 227 14.69 1.93 -29.59
C ALA A 227 13.58 2.98 -29.81
N ASP A 228 12.42 2.76 -29.20
CA ASP A 228 11.28 3.68 -29.20
C ASP A 228 10.59 3.61 -27.82
N PRO A 229 10.39 4.75 -27.10
CA PRO A 229 9.63 4.76 -25.85
C PRO A 229 8.12 4.51 -26.04
N GLY A 230 7.60 4.63 -27.27
CA GLY A 230 6.20 4.45 -27.65
C GLY A 230 5.77 2.98 -27.74
N VAL A 231 5.76 2.28 -26.60
CA VAL A 231 5.29 0.89 -26.50
C VAL A 231 3.88 0.75 -27.05
N ARG A 232 3.66 -0.24 -27.93
CA ARG A 232 2.35 -0.53 -28.51
C ARG A 232 1.57 -1.47 -27.60
N VAL A 233 0.33 -1.12 -27.28
CA VAL A 233 -0.51 -1.80 -26.29
C VAL A 233 -1.90 -2.08 -26.83
N ARG A 234 -2.37 -3.31 -26.59
CA ARG A 234 -3.75 -3.72 -26.78
C ARG A 234 -4.14 -4.65 -25.65
N GLY A 235 -5.29 -4.39 -25.03
CA GLY A 235 -5.81 -5.29 -24.01
C GLY A 235 -7.15 -4.82 -23.48
N SER A 236 -7.62 -5.51 -22.46
CA SER A 236 -8.83 -5.17 -21.75
C SER A 236 -8.72 -5.50 -20.27
N LEU A 237 -9.59 -4.86 -19.50
CA LEU A 237 -9.85 -5.20 -18.11
C LEU A 237 -11.27 -5.76 -18.00
N ALA A 238 -11.44 -6.75 -17.14
CA ALA A 238 -12.73 -7.34 -16.80
C ALA A 238 -12.88 -7.38 -15.28
N VAL A 239 -14.10 -7.17 -14.80
CA VAL A 239 -14.43 -7.15 -13.37
C VAL A 239 -15.37 -8.30 -13.04
N THR A 240 -15.06 -9.02 -11.97
CA THR A 240 -15.88 -10.10 -11.40
C THR A 240 -15.85 -10.02 -9.88
N GLU A 241 -16.83 -10.60 -9.18
CA GLU A 241 -16.70 -10.83 -7.74
C GLU A 241 -16.12 -12.24 -7.50
N ALA A 242 -15.05 -12.33 -6.71
CA ALA A 242 -14.42 -13.61 -6.35
C ALA A 242 -15.06 -14.23 -5.09
N GLY A 243 -15.73 -13.41 -4.28
CA GLY A 243 -16.42 -13.82 -3.05
C GLY A 243 -17.11 -12.63 -2.38
N PRO A 244 -17.73 -12.84 -1.20
CA PRO A 244 -18.27 -11.76 -0.40
C PRO A 244 -17.19 -10.71 -0.12
N ASP A 245 -17.49 -9.44 -0.39
CA ASP A 245 -16.58 -8.32 -0.15
C ASP A 245 -15.20 -8.43 -0.84
N GLN A 246 -15.11 -9.19 -1.93
CA GLN A 246 -13.88 -9.37 -2.68
C GLN A 246 -14.08 -9.16 -4.18
N LEU A 247 -13.55 -8.04 -4.67
CA LEU A 247 -13.60 -7.68 -6.08
C LEU A 247 -12.36 -8.24 -6.79
N GLN A 248 -12.55 -8.78 -7.98
CA GLN A 248 -11.47 -9.27 -8.82
C GLN A 248 -11.46 -8.49 -10.14
N VAL A 249 -10.27 -8.05 -10.53
CA VAL A 249 -10.02 -7.46 -11.85
C VAL A 249 -9.04 -8.35 -12.60
N THR A 250 -9.43 -8.80 -13.78
CA THR A 250 -8.53 -9.52 -14.70
C THR A 250 -8.11 -8.58 -15.82
N GLY A 251 -6.81 -8.45 -16.04
CA GLY A 251 -6.24 -7.75 -17.19
C GLY A 251 -5.60 -8.75 -18.15
N ASP A 252 -5.89 -8.63 -19.44
CA ASP A 252 -5.20 -9.36 -20.51
C ASP A 252 -4.69 -8.34 -21.53
N HIS A 253 -3.38 -8.11 -21.50
CA HIS A 253 -2.73 -7.08 -22.31
C HIS A 253 -1.55 -7.65 -23.07
N THR A 254 -1.45 -7.26 -24.33
CA THR A 254 -0.29 -7.48 -25.19
C THR A 254 0.46 -6.17 -25.37
N PHE A 255 1.75 -6.20 -25.05
CA PHE A 255 2.71 -5.11 -25.16
C PHE A 255 3.74 -5.44 -26.22
N VAL A 256 4.06 -4.50 -27.10
CA VAL A 256 5.09 -4.66 -28.13
C VAL A 256 6.10 -3.52 -28.00
N TYR A 257 7.34 -3.91 -27.69
CA TYR A 257 8.47 -3.02 -27.47
C TYR A 257 9.39 -3.05 -28.70
N ALA A 258 9.91 -1.89 -29.10
CA ALA A 258 11.02 -1.83 -30.05
C ALA A 258 12.33 -1.76 -29.27
N LEU A 259 13.19 -2.76 -29.46
CA LEU A 259 14.43 -2.93 -28.70
C LEU A 259 15.64 -2.92 -29.63
N ARG A 260 16.76 -2.41 -29.14
CA ARG A 260 18.07 -2.42 -29.82
C ARG A 260 19.16 -2.88 -28.85
N PRO A 261 20.34 -3.28 -29.32
CA PRO A 261 21.47 -3.56 -28.44
C PRO A 261 21.79 -2.34 -27.57
N ALA A 262 22.20 -2.57 -26.32
CA ALA A 262 22.65 -1.49 -25.45
C ALA A 262 23.90 -0.80 -26.04
N ASP A 263 23.97 0.53 -25.93
CA ASP A 263 25.13 1.31 -26.37
C ASP A 263 26.30 1.05 -25.40
N THR A 264 27.11 0.03 -25.67
CA THR A 264 28.24 -0.39 -24.79
C THR A 264 29.45 0.56 -24.81
N GLY A 265 29.29 1.81 -25.23
CA GLY A 265 30.38 2.80 -25.27
C GLY A 265 31.53 2.48 -26.23
N ARG A 266 31.45 1.40 -27.03
CA ARG A 266 32.37 1.11 -28.14
C ARG A 266 32.00 1.93 -29.38
N ALA A 267 31.93 3.23 -29.23
CA ALA A 267 31.95 4.16 -30.36
C ALA A 267 33.39 4.16 -30.91
N GLY A 268 33.69 3.35 -31.92
CA GLY A 268 35.07 3.29 -32.41
C GLY A 268 35.37 2.58 -33.72
N GLU A 269 34.77 1.43 -34.05
CA GLU A 269 35.33 0.61 -35.16
C GLU A 269 34.32 -0.15 -36.04
N SER A 270 33.02 0.14 -35.96
CA SER A 270 32.03 -0.30 -36.95
C SER A 270 31.29 0.90 -37.52
N GLY A 271 31.86 1.53 -38.53
CA GLY A 271 31.14 2.54 -39.31
C GLY A 271 29.95 1.91 -40.05
N GLY A 272 28.75 2.46 -39.84
CA GLY A 272 27.72 2.51 -40.88
C GLY A 272 26.63 1.42 -40.97
N GLY A 273 26.39 0.59 -39.97
CA GLY A 273 25.21 -0.30 -39.95
C GLY A 273 25.10 -1.03 -38.61
N ASP A 274 24.02 -0.97 -37.83
CA ASP A 274 22.63 -0.70 -38.13
C ASP A 274 21.91 -0.16 -36.89
N GLU A 275 21.19 0.96 -37.03
CA GLU A 275 20.14 1.41 -36.09
C GLU A 275 18.89 0.49 -36.15
N ARG A 276 19.08 -0.80 -36.44
CA ARG A 276 17.99 -1.77 -36.56
C ARG A 276 17.51 -2.15 -35.18
N ALA A 277 16.23 -1.91 -34.94
CA ALA A 277 15.52 -2.43 -33.80
C ALA A 277 14.95 -3.81 -34.12
N SER A 278 14.41 -4.47 -33.11
CA SER A 278 13.54 -5.64 -33.22
C SER A 278 12.32 -5.46 -32.34
N LEU A 279 11.20 -6.08 -32.72
CA LEU A 279 10.02 -6.11 -31.86
C LEU A 279 10.12 -7.26 -30.87
N PHE A 280 9.82 -6.96 -29.61
CA PHE A 280 9.63 -7.94 -28.55
C PHE A 280 8.21 -7.81 -28.02
N THR A 281 7.48 -8.92 -27.99
CA THR A 281 6.07 -8.99 -27.62
C THR A 281 5.92 -9.70 -26.28
N VAL A 282 5.15 -9.09 -25.39
CA VAL A 282 4.78 -9.67 -24.09
C VAL A 282 3.26 -9.65 -23.97
N ARG A 283 2.63 -10.82 -23.85
CA ARG A 283 1.24 -10.93 -23.39
C ARG A 283 1.24 -11.26 -21.90
N ARG A 284 0.57 -10.43 -21.11
CA ARG A 284 0.40 -10.62 -19.66
C ARG A 284 -1.08 -10.77 -19.34
N GLU A 285 -1.44 -11.90 -18.75
CA GLU A 285 -2.71 -12.08 -18.07
C GLU A 285 -2.47 -11.93 -16.55
N THR A 286 -3.03 -10.87 -15.96
CA THR A 286 -2.88 -10.55 -14.55
C THR A 286 -4.23 -10.60 -13.85
N ARG A 287 -4.29 -11.31 -12.72
CA ARG A 287 -5.47 -11.33 -11.84
C ARG A 287 -5.16 -10.55 -10.59
N PHE A 288 -5.98 -9.55 -10.35
CA PHE A 288 -5.92 -8.68 -9.19
C PHE A 288 -7.11 -8.91 -8.29
N ARG A 289 -6.91 -8.68 -7.00
CA ARG A 289 -7.94 -8.78 -5.98
C ARG A 289 -7.92 -7.52 -5.14
N PHE A 290 -9.11 -7.13 -4.69
CA PHE A 290 -9.34 -5.94 -3.91
C PHE A 290 -10.37 -6.22 -2.83
N ASP A 291 -10.02 -5.88 -1.60
CA ASP A 291 -10.97 -5.67 -0.53
C ASP A 291 -11.30 -4.16 -0.37
N ARG A 292 -12.06 -3.77 0.66
CA ARG A 292 -12.39 -2.35 0.88
C ARG A 292 -11.21 -1.52 1.40
N GLY A 293 -10.25 -2.14 2.07
CA GLY A 293 -9.01 -1.52 2.51
C GLY A 293 -8.13 -1.16 1.32
N ASP A 294 -7.91 -2.10 0.42
CA ASP A 294 -7.18 -1.93 -0.84
C ASP A 294 -7.72 -0.75 -1.64
N LEU A 295 -9.04 -0.70 -1.83
CA LEU A 295 -9.70 0.37 -2.58
C LEU A 295 -9.54 1.75 -1.92
N ARG A 296 -9.52 1.81 -0.58
CA ARG A 296 -9.34 3.06 0.16
C ARG A 296 -7.89 3.53 0.08
N ASP A 297 -6.94 2.61 0.17
CA ASP A 297 -5.52 2.90 0.26
C ASP A 297 -4.80 2.89 -1.10
N HIS A 298 -5.57 2.67 -2.18
CA HIS A 298 -5.13 2.53 -3.58
C HIS A 298 -4.04 1.46 -3.74
N ARG A 299 -4.32 0.29 -3.18
CA ARG A 299 -3.46 -0.89 -3.20
C ARG A 299 -4.09 -2.02 -3.99
N ILE A 300 -3.25 -2.99 -4.33
CA ILE A 300 -3.63 -4.13 -5.15
C ILE A 300 -2.94 -5.39 -4.67
N GLU A 301 -3.72 -6.45 -4.53
CA GLU A 301 -3.19 -7.80 -4.39
C GLU A 301 -3.02 -8.41 -5.79
N VAL A 302 -1.79 -8.78 -6.14
CA VAL A 302 -1.52 -9.49 -7.40
C VAL A 302 -1.55 -10.98 -7.13
N VAL A 303 -2.63 -11.64 -7.54
CA VAL A 303 -2.87 -13.05 -7.24
C VAL A 303 -2.18 -13.96 -8.27
N GLN A 304 -2.24 -13.55 -9.54
CA GLN A 304 -1.72 -14.36 -10.65
C GLN A 304 -1.11 -13.48 -11.73
N SER A 305 0.01 -13.93 -12.31
CA SER A 305 0.56 -13.37 -13.55
C SER A 305 1.03 -14.48 -14.50
N GLN A 306 0.38 -14.60 -15.64
CA GLN A 306 0.83 -15.45 -16.74
C GLN A 306 1.46 -14.57 -17.81
N VAL A 307 2.70 -14.85 -18.17
CA VAL A 307 3.47 -14.04 -19.11
C VAL A 307 3.91 -14.90 -20.27
N HIS A 308 3.53 -14.55 -21.49
CA HIS A 308 4.10 -15.12 -22.71
C HIS A 308 4.97 -14.05 -23.36
N ALA A 309 6.26 -14.34 -23.58
CA ALA A 309 7.21 -13.33 -24.02
C ALA A 309 8.14 -13.86 -25.12
N GLY A 310 8.40 -13.07 -26.15
CA GLY A 310 9.38 -13.40 -27.18
C GLY A 310 9.47 -12.33 -28.27
N PRO A 311 10.43 -12.41 -29.20
CA PRO A 311 11.28 -13.58 -29.46
C PRO A 311 12.37 -13.79 -28.40
N MET A 312 12.52 -15.03 -27.89
CA MET A 312 13.62 -15.39 -26.98
C MET A 312 13.95 -16.89 -27.00
N SER A 313 15.17 -17.29 -26.60
CA SER A 313 15.55 -18.71 -26.48
C SER A 313 14.75 -19.40 -25.36
N CYS A 314 14.38 -20.68 -25.55
CA CYS A 314 13.70 -21.49 -24.53
C CYS A 314 14.54 -21.72 -23.27
N SER A 315 15.87 -21.67 -23.40
CA SER A 315 16.83 -21.83 -22.32
C SER A 315 17.11 -20.53 -21.55
N ALA A 316 16.49 -19.41 -21.93
CA ALA A 316 16.75 -18.13 -21.29
C ALA A 316 16.24 -18.12 -19.85
N ASP A 317 17.10 -17.70 -18.92
CA ASP A 317 16.68 -17.40 -17.55
C ASP A 317 15.82 -16.13 -17.56
N THR A 318 14.55 -16.30 -17.21
CA THR A 318 13.54 -15.23 -17.16
C THR A 318 13.26 -14.74 -15.75
N ALA A 319 13.89 -15.32 -14.72
CA ALA A 319 13.56 -15.01 -13.33
C ALA A 319 13.81 -13.53 -13.02
N ARG A 320 14.92 -12.97 -13.49
CA ARG A 320 15.33 -11.58 -13.22
C ARG A 320 14.93 -10.59 -14.31
N TYR A 321 15.19 -10.95 -15.57
CA TYR A 321 15.00 -10.12 -16.75
C TYR A 321 14.42 -10.96 -17.88
N LEU A 322 13.60 -10.36 -18.73
CA LEU A 322 13.34 -10.92 -20.05
C LEU A 322 14.59 -10.75 -20.91
N ARG A 323 14.92 -11.77 -21.72
CA ARG A 323 16.12 -11.83 -22.56
C ARG A 323 15.72 -11.88 -24.05
N PRO A 324 15.48 -10.72 -24.68
CA PRO A 324 15.09 -10.64 -26.08
C PRO A 324 16.18 -11.18 -27.00
N LEU A 325 15.78 -11.88 -28.06
CA LEU A 325 16.62 -12.04 -29.25
C LEU A 325 16.46 -10.80 -30.14
N LEU A 326 17.57 -10.21 -30.56
CA LEU A 326 17.63 -8.99 -31.36
C LEU A 326 17.84 -9.30 -32.85
N ALA A 327 17.87 -8.25 -33.68
CA ALA A 327 17.89 -8.34 -35.13
C ALA A 327 18.97 -9.29 -35.65
N GLY A 328 18.55 -10.30 -36.43
CA GLY A 328 19.44 -11.30 -37.01
C GLY A 328 19.76 -12.50 -36.11
N GLU A 329 19.53 -12.40 -34.80
CA GLU A 329 19.71 -13.49 -33.85
C GLU A 329 18.66 -14.58 -34.03
N ARG A 330 18.97 -15.78 -33.54
CA ARG A 330 18.12 -16.97 -33.63
C ARG A 330 18.04 -17.64 -32.27
N ALA A 331 16.92 -18.31 -32.00
CA ALA A 331 16.84 -19.18 -30.82
C ALA A 331 17.90 -20.27 -30.89
N ASP A 332 18.52 -20.55 -29.76
CA ASP A 332 19.42 -21.68 -29.62
C ASP A 332 18.68 -22.99 -29.88
N LYS A 333 19.39 -24.01 -30.36
CA LYS A 333 18.83 -25.35 -30.55
C LYS A 333 18.61 -26.10 -29.23
N GLY A 334 18.96 -25.48 -28.10
CA GLY A 334 18.73 -26.02 -26.77
C GLY A 334 17.23 -26.10 -26.49
N GLY A 335 16.75 -27.30 -26.18
CA GLY A 335 15.44 -27.46 -25.57
C GLY A 335 15.42 -26.91 -24.13
N PRO A 336 14.30 -27.05 -23.42
CA PRO A 336 14.24 -26.73 -22.00
C PRO A 336 15.37 -27.43 -21.22
N ALA A 337 15.81 -26.82 -20.11
CA ALA A 337 16.85 -27.39 -19.27
C ALA A 337 16.48 -28.82 -18.81
N GLU A 338 17.47 -29.71 -18.73
CA GLU A 338 17.29 -31.07 -18.24
C GLU A 338 16.74 -31.03 -16.81
N THR A 339 15.64 -31.73 -16.57
CA THR A 339 15.01 -31.82 -15.26
C THR A 339 15.25 -33.20 -14.67
N ASP A 340 16.08 -33.28 -13.64
CA ASP A 340 16.28 -34.52 -12.88
C ASP A 340 15.20 -34.62 -11.77
N PRO A 341 14.27 -35.60 -11.84
CA PRO A 341 13.22 -35.76 -10.84
C PRO A 341 13.73 -36.24 -9.47
N PHE A 342 14.99 -36.67 -9.38
CA PHE A 342 15.64 -37.11 -8.15
C PHE A 342 16.67 -36.12 -7.61
N ALA A 343 17.00 -35.07 -8.38
CA ALA A 343 17.91 -34.03 -7.91
C ALA A 343 17.26 -33.26 -6.73
N PRO A 344 17.95 -33.13 -5.59
CA PRO A 344 17.49 -32.27 -4.52
C PRO A 344 17.59 -30.81 -4.98
N GLY A 345 16.45 -30.20 -5.34
CA GLY A 345 16.41 -28.83 -5.86
C GLY A 345 14.99 -28.37 -6.20
N ARG A 346 14.83 -27.07 -6.51
CA ARG A 346 13.54 -26.52 -6.96
C ARG A 346 13.29 -26.94 -8.40
N SER A 347 12.10 -27.44 -8.69
CA SER A 347 11.65 -27.73 -10.06
C SER A 347 11.44 -26.42 -10.80
N THR A 348 12.17 -26.20 -11.90
CA THR A 348 11.92 -25.11 -12.85
C THR A 348 10.82 -25.53 -13.82
N SER A 349 9.92 -24.61 -14.18
CA SER A 349 8.90 -24.93 -15.17
C SER A 349 9.51 -24.91 -16.58
N ALA A 350 9.86 -26.10 -17.09
CA ALA A 350 10.59 -26.28 -18.35
C ALA A 350 9.69 -26.14 -19.60
N VAL A 351 8.69 -25.26 -19.58
CA VAL A 351 7.74 -25.11 -20.69
C VAL A 351 8.21 -23.98 -21.60
N CYS A 352 8.23 -24.23 -22.91
CA CYS A 352 8.55 -23.23 -23.93
C CYS A 352 7.52 -23.30 -25.06
N GLY A 353 7.18 -22.15 -25.64
CA GLY A 353 6.34 -22.04 -26.81
C GLY A 353 7.13 -21.70 -28.08
N VAL A 354 6.53 -21.96 -29.24
CA VAL A 354 7.04 -21.48 -30.54
C VAL A 354 6.34 -20.17 -30.86
N LEU A 355 7.11 -19.12 -31.14
CA LEU A 355 6.57 -17.85 -31.60
C LEU A 355 5.95 -18.03 -33.00
N ALA A 356 4.70 -17.63 -33.17
CA ALA A 356 4.01 -17.71 -34.45
C ALA A 356 4.66 -16.74 -35.47
N ASP A 357 4.82 -17.18 -36.71
CA ASP A 357 5.44 -16.35 -37.76
C ASP A 357 4.61 -15.08 -38.03
N GLU A 358 3.28 -15.17 -37.97
CA GLU A 358 2.33 -14.05 -38.10
C GLU A 358 2.40 -13.03 -36.95
N ALA A 359 3.03 -13.39 -35.82
CA ALA A 359 3.27 -12.46 -34.71
C ALA A 359 4.53 -11.62 -34.92
N GLN A 360 5.35 -11.94 -35.93
CA GLN A 360 6.57 -11.21 -36.27
C GLN A 360 6.32 -10.22 -37.42
N PRO A 361 7.13 -9.15 -37.55
CA PRO A 361 7.02 -8.22 -38.67
C PRO A 361 7.33 -8.89 -40.03
N GLU A 362 6.48 -8.62 -41.03
CA GLU A 362 6.69 -9.06 -42.41
C GLU A 362 7.33 -7.92 -43.24
N LEU A 363 8.66 -7.89 -43.28
CA LEU A 363 9.39 -6.83 -43.98
C LEU A 363 9.33 -6.99 -45.52
N PRO A 364 9.14 -5.90 -46.29
CA PRO A 364 9.23 -5.92 -47.74
C PRO A 364 10.58 -6.48 -48.24
N ARG A 365 10.57 -7.20 -49.36
CA ARG A 365 11.80 -7.74 -49.96
C ARG A 365 12.70 -6.58 -50.45
N GLY A 366 13.74 -6.24 -49.68
CA GLY A 366 14.72 -5.21 -50.04
C GLY A 366 15.41 -4.51 -48.86
N SER A 367 14.94 -4.71 -47.63
CA SER A 367 15.45 -4.05 -46.41
C SER A 367 16.35 -4.94 -45.53
N ARG A 368 17.02 -5.93 -46.10
CA ARG A 368 17.87 -6.89 -45.37
C ARG A 368 19.31 -6.44 -45.26
#